data_AF-A0A1B6LEY3-F1
#
_entry.id   AF-A0A1B6LEY3-F1
#
_cell.length_a   1.000
_cell.length_b   1.000
_cell.length_c   1.000
_cell.angle_alpha   90.00
_cell.angle_beta   90.00
_cell.angle_gamma   90.00
#
_symmetry.space_group_name_H-M   'P 1'
#
loop_
_entity.id
_entity.type
_entity.pdbx_description
1 polymer ?
#
loop_
_entity_poly.entity_id
_entity_poly.type
_entity_poly.pdbx_seq_one_letter_code
_entity_poly.pdbx_strand_id
1 'polypeptide(L)'
;MTTVPAPNAKEVQEFQFKLLARLRLFKENSNLPLKQSLSLVVVAAKYGLVCVGTPTGFDVIETAKIVEQCAGVKKPVGELSDFPRRSVTLGAQPTNLDVSCDGQHLA
;
A
#
# COMPACT_ATOMS: atom_id res chain seq x y z
N MET A 1 6.60 -32.05 23.75
CA MET A 1 6.21 -30.83 23.01
C MET A 1 5.22 -30.06 23.87
N THR A 2 5.61 -28.92 24.43
CA THR A 2 4.72 -28.04 25.17
C THR A 2 3.96 -27.16 24.18
N THR A 3 2.69 -27.45 23.97
CA THR A 3 1.79 -26.62 23.15
C THR A 3 1.51 -25.33 23.91
N VAL A 4 1.99 -24.20 23.40
CA VAL A 4 1.60 -22.88 23.92
C VAL A 4 0.16 -22.62 23.44
N PRO A 5 -0.81 -22.40 24.35
CA PRO A 5 -2.17 -22.08 23.93
C PRO A 5 -2.19 -20.74 23.19
N ALA A 6 -3.10 -20.63 22.21
CA ALA A 6 -3.28 -19.39 21.46
C ALA A 6 -3.66 -18.24 22.43
N PRO A 7 -3.22 -16.99 22.16
CA PRO A 7 -3.65 -15.85 22.95
C PRO A 7 -5.18 -15.72 22.98
N ASN A 8 -5.73 -15.35 24.13
CA ASN A 8 -7.17 -15.13 24.26
C ASN A 8 -7.59 -13.90 23.43
N ALA A 9 -8.51 -14.10 22.49
CA ALA A 9 -9.12 -13.00 21.76
C ALA A 9 -9.97 -12.14 22.71
N LYS A 10 -9.84 -10.82 22.60
CA LYS A 10 -10.66 -9.86 23.32
C LYS A 10 -11.44 -9.03 22.31
N GLU A 11 -12.77 -8.99 22.46
CA GLU A 11 -13.60 -8.05 21.72
C GLU A 11 -13.33 -6.63 22.24
N VAL A 12 -13.07 -5.70 21.32
CA VAL A 12 -12.78 -4.28 21.61
C VAL A 12 -13.69 -3.43 20.74
N GLN A 13 -14.82 -2.99 21.28
CA GLN A 13 -15.84 -2.24 20.53
C GLN A 13 -15.41 -0.80 20.23
N GLU A 14 -14.45 -0.28 21.00
CA GLU A 14 -13.86 1.05 20.82
C GLU A 14 -12.88 1.10 19.63
N PHE A 15 -12.46 -0.06 19.10
CA PHE A 15 -11.52 -0.15 17.99
C PHE A 15 -12.24 -0.52 16.69
N GLN A 16 -12.25 0.41 15.73
CA GLN A 16 -13.00 0.26 14.48
C GLN A 16 -12.13 0.59 13.27
N PHE A 17 -12.30 -0.17 12.19
CA PHE A 17 -11.75 0.16 10.88
C PHE A 17 -12.80 0.82 10.01
N LYS A 18 -12.41 1.89 9.31
CA LYS A 18 -13.22 2.50 8.26
C LYS A 18 -12.47 2.43 6.94
N LEU A 19 -13.09 1.83 5.93
CA LEU A 19 -12.55 1.83 4.58
C LEU A 19 -12.56 3.27 4.04
N LEU A 20 -11.37 3.80 3.76
CA LEU A 20 -11.22 5.09 3.09
C LEU A 20 -11.45 4.93 1.58
N ALA A 21 -10.69 4.04 0.94
CA ALA A 21 -10.69 3.83 -0.51
C ALA A 21 -10.19 2.43 -0.87
N ARG A 22 -10.54 1.96 -2.07
CA ARG A 22 -9.91 0.81 -2.73
C ARG A 22 -9.15 1.32 -3.95
N LEU A 23 -7.83 1.17 -3.97
CA LEU A 23 -6.99 1.64 -5.07
C LEU A 23 -6.61 0.49 -5.98
N ARG A 24 -6.87 0.63 -7.29
CA ARG A 24 -6.35 -0.28 -8.30
C ARG A 24 -4.94 0.14 -8.70
N LEU A 25 -3.96 -0.53 -8.10
CA LEU A 25 -2.54 -0.27 -8.34
C LEU A 25 -2.08 -0.91 -9.65
N PHE A 26 -2.54 -2.13 -9.92
CA PHE A 26 -2.21 -2.91 -11.13
C PHE A 26 -3.37 -2.87 -12.13
N LYS A 27 -3.16 -2.26 -13.30
CA LYS A 27 -4.22 -2.10 -14.31
C LYS A 27 -4.53 -3.42 -15.04
N GLU A 28 -3.53 -4.27 -15.27
CA GLU A 28 -3.65 -5.55 -15.98
C GLU A 28 -3.35 -6.73 -15.05
N ASN A 29 -3.65 -7.96 -15.50
CA ASN A 29 -3.24 -9.22 -14.88
C ASN A 29 -1.72 -9.32 -14.87
N SER A 30 -1.09 -8.52 -14.02
CA SER A 30 0.31 -8.65 -13.69
C SER A 30 0.44 -10.01 -13.02
N ASN A 31 1.01 -10.97 -13.75
CA ASN A 31 1.53 -12.20 -13.18
C ASN A 31 2.66 -11.81 -12.22
N LEU A 32 2.30 -11.28 -11.05
CA LEU A 32 3.23 -11.08 -9.95
C LEU A 32 3.72 -12.49 -9.61
N PRO A 33 5.03 -12.75 -9.65
CA PRO A 33 5.59 -14.02 -9.25
C PRO A 33 5.46 -14.11 -7.71
N LEU A 34 4.27 -14.52 -7.24
CA LEU A 34 3.96 -14.77 -5.83
C LEU A 34 4.62 -16.07 -5.30
N LYS A 35 5.72 -16.50 -5.92
CA LYS A 35 6.47 -17.69 -5.53
C LYS A 35 7.28 -17.47 -4.24
N GLN A 36 7.38 -16.23 -3.79
CA GLN A 36 8.13 -15.81 -2.60
C GLN A 36 7.39 -14.69 -1.87
N SER A 37 7.78 -14.44 -0.61
CA SER A 37 7.29 -13.30 0.17
C SER A 37 7.71 -11.98 -0.47
N LEU A 38 6.78 -11.02 -0.52
CA LEU A 38 7.01 -9.70 -1.11
C LEU A 38 6.63 -8.61 -0.10
N SER A 39 7.43 -7.54 -0.04
CA SER A 39 7.12 -6.31 0.69
C SER A 39 7.09 -5.16 -0.31
N LEU A 40 5.94 -4.94 -0.95
CA LEU A 40 5.84 -4.00 -2.07
C LEU A 40 5.21 -2.65 -1.69
N VAL A 41 4.96 -2.39 -0.42
CA VAL A 41 4.32 -1.14 0.01
C VAL A 41 5.12 -0.55 1.15
N VAL A 42 5.54 0.69 0.97
CA VAL A 42 6.22 1.47 2.01
C VAL A 42 5.68 2.88 2.06
N VAL A 43 5.69 3.46 3.26
CA VAL A 43 5.12 4.79 3.51
C VAL A 43 6.22 5.71 4.02
N ALA A 44 6.50 6.77 3.26
CA ALA A 44 7.34 7.87 3.73
C ALA A 44 6.43 8.92 4.40
N ALA A 45 5.99 8.62 5.62
CA ALA A 45 4.94 9.37 6.32
C ALA A 45 5.30 10.86 6.50
N LYS A 46 6.58 11.17 6.70
CA LYS A 46 7.11 12.55 6.82
C LYS A 46 6.76 13.43 5.61
N TYR A 47 6.66 12.84 4.42
CA TYR A 47 6.38 13.55 3.17
C TYR A 47 4.98 13.28 2.62
N GLY A 48 4.17 12.45 3.30
CA GLY A 48 2.85 12.06 2.80
C GLY A 48 2.92 11.26 1.51
N LEU A 49 3.91 10.38 1.36
CA LEU A 49 4.08 9.56 0.16
C LEU A 49 3.89 8.06 0.47
N VAL A 50 3.30 7.35 -0.48
CA VAL A 50 3.23 5.89 -0.52
C VAL A 50 3.97 5.42 -1.77
N CYS A 51 4.91 4.51 -1.59
CA CYS A 51 5.61 3.85 -2.69
C CYS A 51 5.08 2.42 -2.83
N VAL A 52 4.76 2.01 -4.06
CA VAL A 52 4.20 0.70 -4.37
C VAL A 52 5.01 0.02 -5.47
N GLY A 53 5.50 -1.19 -5.20
CA GLY A 53 6.21 -2.01 -6.17
C GLY A 53 5.28 -2.50 -7.29
N THR A 54 5.72 -2.38 -8.52
CA THR A 54 5.03 -2.80 -9.74
C THR A 54 5.87 -3.82 -10.51
N PRO A 55 5.28 -4.57 -11.47
CA PRO A 55 6.03 -5.55 -12.25
C PRO A 55 7.24 -4.99 -13.01
N THR A 56 7.25 -3.68 -13.28
CA THR A 56 8.28 -2.99 -14.07
C THR A 56 9.12 -2.00 -13.27
N GLY A 57 8.83 -1.83 -11.97
CA GLY A 57 9.50 -0.87 -11.09
C GLY A 57 8.65 -0.52 -9.88
N PHE A 58 8.38 0.76 -9.66
CA PHE A 58 7.50 1.21 -8.57
C PHE A 58 6.76 2.51 -8.90
N ASP A 59 5.64 2.74 -8.22
CA ASP A 59 4.85 3.96 -8.27
C ASP A 59 4.98 4.73 -6.96
N VAL A 60 5.00 6.07 -7.04
CA VAL A 60 4.95 6.99 -5.89
C VAL A 60 3.64 7.76 -5.94
N ILE A 61 2.91 7.76 -4.83
CA ILE A 61 1.57 8.32 -4.71
C ILE A 61 1.53 9.29 -3.54
N GLU A 62 0.99 10.49 -3.76
CA GLU A 62 0.72 11.44 -2.68
C GLU A 62 -0.54 11.04 -1.91
N THR A 63 -0.42 10.86 -0.59
CA THR A 63 -1.54 10.45 0.26
C THR A 63 -2.64 11.50 0.28
N ALA A 64 -2.28 12.78 0.25
CA ALA A 64 -3.22 13.89 0.18
C ALA A 64 -4.14 13.80 -1.05
N LYS A 65 -3.60 13.39 -2.22
CA LYS A 65 -4.39 13.26 -3.46
C LYS A 65 -5.43 12.14 -3.37
N ILE A 66 -5.11 11.04 -2.69
CA ILE A 66 -6.08 9.98 -2.40
C ILE A 66 -7.19 10.52 -1.49
N VAL A 67 -6.81 11.22 -0.41
CA VAL A 67 -7.78 11.80 0.54
C VAL A 67 -8.67 12.82 -0.14
N GLU A 68 -8.13 13.75 -0.94
CA GLU A 68 -8.87 14.75 -1.71
C GLU A 68 -9.90 14.11 -2.65
N GLN A 69 -9.52 13.05 -3.36
CA GLN A 69 -10.44 12.33 -4.27
C GLN A 69 -11.55 11.57 -3.52
N CYS A 70 -11.30 11.17 -2.27
CA CYS A 70 -12.26 10.44 -1.45
C CYS A 70 -13.11 11.37 -0.56
N ALA A 71 -12.61 12.57 -0.26
CA ALA A 71 -13.26 13.57 0.57
C ALA A 71 -14.43 14.20 -0.20
N GLY A 72 -15.65 13.76 0.11
CA GLY A 72 -16.88 14.31 -0.46
C GLY A 72 -17.84 13.27 -1.02
N VAL A 73 -17.42 12.01 -1.17
CA VAL A 73 -18.29 10.96 -1.69
C VAL A 73 -19.09 10.33 -0.54
N LYS A 74 -20.40 10.61 -0.52
CA LYS A 74 -21.36 10.05 0.47
C LYS A 74 -21.61 8.55 0.31
N LYS A 75 -21.14 7.96 -0.80
CA LYS A 75 -21.16 6.52 -1.07
C LYS A 75 -19.72 5.98 -1.02
N PRO A 76 -19.51 4.71 -0.64
CA PRO A 76 -18.20 4.11 -0.81
C PRO A 76 -17.82 4.27 -2.29
N VAL A 77 -16.77 5.05 -2.54
CA VAL A 77 -16.17 5.15 -3.87
C VAL A 77 -15.83 3.72 -4.27
N GLY A 78 -16.17 3.34 -5.49
CA GLY A 78 -15.76 2.06 -6.05
C GLY A 78 -14.23 1.94 -6.09
N GLU A 79 -13.74 0.97 -6.83
CA GLU A 79 -12.30 0.84 -7.05
C GLU A 79 -11.77 2.06 -7.84
N LEU A 80 -10.87 2.84 -7.24
CA LEU A 80 -10.21 3.98 -7.87
C LEU A 80 -9.04 3.47 -8.70
N SER A 81 -9.13 3.57 -10.02
CA SER A 81 -8.06 3.17 -10.94
C SER A 81 -7.19 4.32 -11.41
N ASP A 82 -7.74 5.53 -11.46
CA ASP A 82 -7.05 6.72 -11.94
C ASP A 82 -6.88 7.72 -10.80
N PHE A 83 -5.65 7.79 -10.31
CA PHE A 83 -5.18 8.74 -9.31
C PHE A 83 -3.76 9.19 -9.66
N PRO A 84 -3.40 10.45 -9.32
CA PRO A 84 -2.08 10.98 -9.61
C PRO A 84 -0.99 10.10 -8.98
N ARG A 85 -0.05 9.65 -9.81
CA ARG A 85 1.09 8.85 -9.38
C ARG A 85 2.28 9.12 -10.28
N ARG A 86 3.49 8.96 -9.74
CA ARG A 86 4.74 9.01 -10.49
C ARG A 86 5.33 7.60 -10.58
N SER A 87 5.45 7.08 -11.80
CA SER A 87 6.06 5.76 -12.03
C SER A 87 7.56 5.89 -12.26
N VAL A 88 8.32 4.95 -11.70
CA VAL A 88 9.77 4.81 -11.87
C VAL A 88 10.03 3.39 -12.39
N THR A 89 10.68 3.29 -13.54
CA THR A 89 10.98 2.02 -14.19
C THR A 89 12.34 1.49 -13.76
N LEU A 90 12.37 0.26 -13.26
CA LEU A 90 13.59 -0.45 -12.87
C LEU A 90 13.96 -1.57 -13.85
N GLY A 91 13.07 -1.92 -14.78
CA GLY A 91 13.24 -3.03 -15.72
C GLY A 91 13.04 -4.41 -15.09
N ALA A 92 12.75 -4.47 -13.80
CA ALA A 92 12.41 -5.67 -13.05
C ALA A 92 11.42 -5.32 -11.93
N GLN A 93 10.72 -6.33 -11.41
CA GLN A 93 9.86 -6.19 -10.25
C GLN A 93 10.68 -6.16 -8.96
N PRO A 94 10.54 -5.15 -8.09
CA PRO A 94 11.14 -5.17 -6.77
C PRO A 94 10.49 -6.26 -5.91
N THR A 95 11.27 -6.87 -5.03
CA THR A 95 10.78 -7.86 -4.06
C THR A 95 10.51 -7.22 -2.70
N ASN A 96 11.25 -6.17 -2.38
CA ASN A 96 11.17 -5.37 -1.18
C ASN A 96 11.24 -3.89 -1.56
N LEU A 97 10.48 -3.06 -0.85
CA LEU A 97 10.63 -1.61 -0.81
C LEU A 97 10.72 -1.20 0.65
N ASP A 98 11.71 -0.39 0.99
CA ASP A 98 11.87 0.18 2.33
C ASP A 98 12.28 1.65 2.27
N VAL A 99 11.96 2.39 3.32
CA VAL A 99 12.27 3.81 3.45
C VAL A 99 13.14 3.98 4.69
N SER A 100 14.31 4.57 4.47
CA SER A 100 15.22 5.00 5.54
C SER A 100 14.52 5.82 6.62
N CYS A 101 15.05 5.78 7.85
CA CYS A 101 14.44 6.47 8.99
C CYS A 101 14.36 8.01 8.84
N ASP A 102 15.24 8.63 8.05
CA ASP A 102 15.19 10.06 7.73
C ASP A 102 14.22 10.39 6.56
N GLY A 103 13.73 9.33 5.89
CA GLY A 103 12.84 9.35 4.75
C GLY A 103 13.49 9.80 3.44
N GLN A 104 14.81 9.96 3.38
CA GLN A 104 15.48 10.51 2.19
C GLN A 104 15.86 9.45 1.15
N HIS A 105 15.95 8.20 1.57
CA HIS A 105 16.32 7.07 0.73
C HIS A 105 15.21 6.02 0.67
N LEU A 106 14.95 5.55 -0.55
CA LEU A 106 14.12 4.40 -0.87
C LEU A 106 15.05 3.27 -1.34
N ALA A 107 14.91 2.09 -0.74
CA ALA A 107 15.66 0.88 -1.07
C ALA A 107 14.73 -0.22 -1.61
#